data_AF-A0A1B6KMK0-F1
#
_entry.id   AF-A0A1B6KMK0-F1
#
_cell.length_a   1.000
_cell.length_b   1.000
_cell.length_c   1.000
_cell.angle_alpha   90.00
_cell.angle_beta   90.00
_cell.angle_gamma   90.00
#
_symmetry.space_group_name_H-M   'P 1'
#
loop_
_entity.id
_entity.type
_entity.pdbx_description
1 polymer ?
#
loop_
_entity_poly.entity_id
_entity_poly.type
_entity_poly.pdbx_seq_one_letter_code
_entity_poly.pdbx_strand_id
1 'polypeptide(L)'
;MDLNSWCASSLNTLTIISFFQSGFFVVANSAQPHADFETLGDYCVYYSVNRTKEVLMKYYNRSSEIKKLVDEYDFRCVNSKVNVSKNFPFIAIEGAFRRTRNIVAQRLARKINGRIVGNPPQFMTLSNYFFNDTTELRRAFYSLGVYAAACRVREFLAMSTTVVAGYWIDQTAFGVAKM
;
A
#
# COMPACT_ATOMS: atom_id res chain seq x y z
N MET A 1 -2.41 13.78 -4.50
CA MET A 1 -1.15 14.38 -4.02
C MET A 1 -0.24 14.40 -5.22
N ASP A 2 -0.06 15.60 -5.78
CA ASP A 2 0.73 15.84 -6.97
C ASP A 2 2.23 15.75 -6.62
N LEU A 3 2.97 14.93 -7.36
CA LEU A 3 4.39 14.62 -7.16
C LEU A 3 5.35 15.67 -7.73
N ASN A 4 4.93 16.94 -7.84
CA ASN A 4 5.68 17.98 -8.56
C ASN A 4 6.30 19.06 -7.67
N SER A 5 6.51 18.79 -6.40
CA SER A 5 7.39 19.65 -5.60
C SER A 5 8.36 18.76 -4.86
N TRP A 6 9.57 19.27 -4.59
CA TRP A 6 10.70 18.59 -3.93
C TRP A 6 11.71 17.96 -4.90
N CYS A 7 12.30 18.82 -5.73
CA CYS A 7 13.66 18.61 -6.22
C CYS A 7 14.60 19.56 -5.45
N ALA A 8 15.82 19.08 -5.17
CA ALA A 8 16.95 19.74 -4.50
C ALA A 8 17.03 19.63 -2.96
N SER A 9 17.84 18.68 -2.50
CA SER A 9 19.06 19.00 -1.73
C SER A 9 19.93 17.75 -1.52
N SER A 10 21.23 17.95 -1.64
CA SER A 10 22.33 16.98 -1.56
C SER A 10 22.35 16.15 -0.28
N LEU A 11 22.54 14.83 -0.39
CA LEU A 11 22.88 13.98 0.76
C LEU A 11 24.01 13.00 0.40
N ASN A 12 25.16 13.20 1.06
CA ASN A 12 26.27 12.25 1.14
C ASN A 12 25.75 10.90 1.66
N THR A 13 25.95 9.83 0.89
CA THR A 13 25.46 8.49 1.24
C THR A 13 26.64 7.59 1.60
N LEU A 14 26.72 7.20 2.88
CA LEU A 14 27.64 6.16 3.36
C LEU A 14 27.09 4.80 2.91
N THR A 15 27.90 4.02 2.20
CA THR A 15 27.51 2.74 1.59
C THR A 15 27.89 1.58 2.49
N ILE A 16 26.92 0.77 2.93
CA ILE A 16 27.17 -0.56 3.51
C ILE A 16 26.79 -1.60 2.45
N ILE A 17 27.81 -2.28 1.92
CA ILE A 17 27.68 -3.37 0.96
C ILE A 17 27.36 -4.65 1.74
N SER A 18 26.25 -5.30 1.41
CA SER A 18 26.08 -6.72 1.71
C SER A 18 25.87 -7.47 0.40
N PHE A 19 26.78 -8.42 0.15
CA PHE A 19 26.78 -9.34 -0.97
C PHE A 19 25.63 -10.35 -0.78
N PHE A 20 24.61 -10.31 -1.62
CA PHE A 20 23.96 -11.47 -2.27
C PHE A 20 23.00 -10.93 -3.34
N GLN A 21 22.96 -11.62 -4.48
CA GLN A 21 22.67 -11.09 -5.82
C GLN A 21 21.26 -10.48 -6.03
N SER A 22 21.24 -9.54 -7.00
CA SER A 22 20.13 -8.80 -7.60
C SER A 22 19.38 -7.80 -6.71
N GLY A 23 20.02 -6.66 -6.45
CA GLY A 23 19.31 -5.43 -6.09
C GLY A 23 18.70 -4.80 -7.35
N PHE A 24 17.38 -4.75 -7.43
CA PHE A 24 16.68 -3.86 -8.35
C PHE A 24 16.70 -2.45 -7.76
N PHE A 25 17.46 -1.55 -8.38
CA PHE A 25 17.33 -0.12 -8.13
C PHE A 25 16.17 0.42 -8.98
N VAL A 26 15.12 0.95 -8.34
CA VAL A 26 14.13 1.77 -9.03
C VAL A 26 14.53 3.23 -8.82
N VAL A 27 15.14 3.84 -9.84
CA VAL A 27 15.30 5.28 -9.91
C VAL A 27 13.99 5.84 -10.44
N ALA A 28 13.21 6.50 -9.58
CA ALA A 28 12.04 7.24 -10.02
C ALA A 28 12.48 8.53 -10.71
N ASN A 29 12.74 8.47 -12.01
CA ASN A 29 12.66 9.68 -12.84
C ASN A 29 11.19 10.12 -12.89
N SER A 30 10.93 11.42 -12.88
CA SER A 30 9.59 11.98 -13.03
C SER A 30 9.01 11.56 -14.38
N ALA A 31 8.30 10.43 -14.39
CA ALA A 31 7.57 9.95 -15.55
C ALA A 31 6.37 10.87 -15.76
N GLN A 32 6.27 11.50 -16.94
CA GLN A 32 5.02 12.10 -17.37
C GLN A 32 3.93 11.01 -17.36
N PRO A 33 2.67 11.34 -17.05
CA PRO A 33 1.57 10.38 -17.10
C PRO A 33 1.31 10.02 -18.57
N HIS A 34 2.07 9.08 -19.08
CA HIS A 34 1.92 8.51 -20.42
C HIS A 34 0.81 7.45 -20.41
N ALA A 35 0.30 7.12 -21.60
CA ALA A 35 -0.77 6.15 -21.88
C ALA A 35 -0.64 4.77 -21.18
N ASP A 36 0.51 4.47 -20.59
CA ASP A 36 0.80 3.25 -19.82
C ASP A 36 -0.05 3.11 -18.54
N PHE A 37 -0.54 4.20 -17.94
CA PHE A 37 -1.42 4.11 -16.76
C PHE A 37 -2.87 3.71 -17.11
N GLU A 38 -3.34 4.02 -18.32
CA GLU A 38 -4.67 3.60 -18.78
C GLU A 38 -4.70 2.09 -19.07
N THR A 39 -3.64 1.57 -19.71
CA THR A 39 -3.49 0.12 -19.96
C THR A 39 -3.37 -0.69 -18.66
N LEU A 40 -2.88 -0.11 -17.56
CA LEU A 40 -2.87 -0.73 -16.23
C LEU A 40 -4.28 -0.79 -15.60
N GLY A 41 -5.17 0.13 -15.99
CA GLY A 41 -6.59 0.09 -15.63
C GLY A 41 -7.27 -1.18 -16.14
N ASP A 42 -6.86 -1.70 -17.30
CA ASP A 42 -7.37 -2.95 -17.86
C ASP A 42 -7.01 -4.16 -16.98
N TYR A 43 -5.88 -4.08 -16.27
CA TYR A 43 -5.47 -5.05 -15.25
C TYR A 43 -6.07 -4.75 -13.87
N CYS A 44 -6.99 -3.79 -13.75
CA CYS A 44 -7.59 -3.39 -12.48
C CYS A 44 -6.54 -3.08 -11.39
N VAL A 45 -5.43 -2.45 -11.81
CA VAL A 45 -4.41 -1.90 -10.92
C VAL A 45 -4.68 -0.41 -10.75
N TYR A 46 -4.98 0.03 -9.52
CA TYR A 46 -5.40 1.41 -9.26
C TYR A 46 -4.30 2.19 -8.54
N TYR A 47 -3.66 3.13 -9.23
CA TYR A 47 -2.58 3.98 -8.70
C TYR A 47 -3.05 5.25 -7.99
N SER A 48 -4.36 5.42 -7.80
CA SER A 48 -4.87 6.41 -6.85
C SER A 48 -6.01 5.85 -5.99
N VAL A 49 -6.13 6.41 -4.77
CA VAL A 49 -7.28 6.15 -3.90
C VAL A 49 -8.58 6.57 -4.58
N ASN A 50 -8.58 7.67 -5.34
CA ASN A 50 -9.76 8.14 -6.06
C ASN A 50 -10.23 7.12 -7.10
N ARG A 51 -9.32 6.59 -7.93
CA ARG A 51 -9.66 5.53 -8.91
C ARG A 51 -10.16 4.26 -8.22
N THR A 52 -9.54 3.90 -7.11
CA THR A 52 -10.02 2.76 -6.30
C THR A 52 -11.43 2.99 -5.77
N LYS A 53 -11.71 4.18 -5.24
CA LYS A 53 -13.03 4.57 -4.73
C LYS A 53 -14.06 4.66 -5.85
N GLU A 54 -13.72 5.18 -7.04
CA GLU A 54 -14.63 5.24 -8.19
C GLU A 54 -15.25 3.87 -8.50
N VAL A 55 -14.45 2.80 -8.45
CA VAL A 55 -14.94 1.43 -8.63
C VAL A 55 -15.89 1.02 -7.50
N LEU A 56 -15.49 1.22 -6.24
CA LEU A 56 -16.32 0.88 -5.07
C LEU A 56 -17.64 1.67 -5.07
N MET A 57 -17.62 2.94 -5.48
CA MET A 57 -18.78 3.81 -5.51
C MET A 57 -19.87 3.33 -6.47
N LYS A 58 -19.54 2.57 -7.52
CA LYS A 58 -20.53 1.92 -8.42
C LYS A 58 -21.50 1.01 -7.65
N TYR A 59 -21.05 0.47 -6.52
CA TYR A 59 -21.79 -0.50 -5.71
C TYR A 59 -22.21 0.04 -4.33
N TYR A 60 -21.82 1.27 -4.00
CA TYR A 60 -21.98 1.86 -2.65
C TYR A 60 -23.42 1.84 -2.13
N ASN A 61 -24.40 2.15 -2.99
CA ASN A 61 -25.82 2.13 -2.60
C ASN A 61 -26.46 0.74 -2.61
N ARG A 62 -25.75 -0.28 -3.12
CA ARG A 62 -26.27 -1.65 -3.31
C ARG A 62 -25.73 -2.65 -2.28
N SER A 63 -24.63 -2.32 -1.60
CA SER A 63 -24.02 -3.16 -0.57
C SER A 63 -23.72 -2.35 0.68
N SER A 64 -24.26 -2.82 1.81
CA SER A 64 -24.02 -2.21 3.12
C SER A 64 -22.55 -2.35 3.56
N GLU A 65 -21.88 -3.39 3.09
CA GLU A 65 -20.49 -3.74 3.36
C GLU A 65 -19.54 -2.81 2.62
N ILE A 66 -19.82 -2.51 1.34
CA ILE A 66 -19.07 -1.52 0.55
C ILE A 66 -19.24 -0.14 1.16
N LYS A 67 -20.48 0.23 1.52
CA LYS A 67 -20.75 1.50 2.20
C LYS A 67 -19.93 1.63 3.47
N LYS A 68 -20.01 0.64 4.36
CA LYS A 68 -19.24 0.59 5.61
C LYS A 68 -17.73 0.66 5.36
N LEU A 69 -17.22 -0.05 4.34
CA LEU A 69 -15.79 -0.03 4.01
C LEU A 69 -15.31 1.37 3.61
N VAL A 70 -16.03 2.03 2.70
CA VAL A 70 -15.67 3.36 2.20
C VAL A 70 -15.78 4.41 3.31
N ASP A 71 -16.87 4.37 4.09
CA ASP A 71 -17.09 5.30 5.20
C ASP A 71 -16.00 5.15 6.29
N GLU A 72 -15.65 3.91 6.63
CA GLU A 72 -14.59 3.61 7.63
C GLU A 72 -13.21 4.06 7.15
N TYR A 73 -12.91 3.87 5.86
CA TYR A 73 -11.69 4.37 5.25
C TYR A 73 -11.62 5.90 5.33
N ASP A 74 -12.68 6.59 4.93
CA ASP A 74 -12.72 8.05 4.91
C ASP A 74 -12.59 8.63 6.32
N PHE A 75 -13.30 8.06 7.29
CA PHE A 75 -13.23 8.45 8.69
C PHE A 75 -11.80 8.38 9.24
N ARG A 76 -11.06 7.31 8.93
CA ARG A 76 -9.70 7.09 9.46
C ARG A 76 -8.63 7.86 8.69
N CYS A 77 -8.76 7.97 7.37
CA CYS A 77 -7.61 8.31 6.53
C CYS A 77 -7.64 9.72 5.93
N VAL A 78 -8.79 10.38 5.86
CA VAL A 78 -8.89 11.76 5.32
C VAL A 78 -8.25 12.79 6.25
N ASN A 79 -8.26 12.56 7.57
CA ASN A 79 -7.83 13.55 8.57
C ASN A 79 -6.43 13.30 9.15
N SER A 80 -5.71 12.31 8.64
CA SER A 80 -4.35 12.00 9.10
C SER A 80 -3.42 13.19 8.82
N LYS A 81 -2.89 13.84 9.86
CA LYS A 81 -1.80 14.82 9.75
C LYS A 81 -0.47 14.13 10.08
N VAL A 82 0.53 14.26 9.21
CA VAL A 82 1.88 13.71 9.46
C VAL A 82 2.71 14.76 10.16
N ASN A 83 3.28 14.42 11.32
CA ASN A 83 4.34 15.20 11.91
C ASN A 83 5.68 14.78 11.27
N VAL A 84 6.23 15.62 10.40
CA VAL A 84 7.41 15.32 9.57
C VAL A 84 8.74 15.40 10.34
N SER A 85 8.72 15.91 11.59
CA SER A 85 9.94 16.25 12.32
C SER A 85 10.75 15.05 12.83
N LYS A 86 10.14 13.87 12.99
CA LYS A 86 10.80 12.61 13.38
C LYS A 86 10.07 11.43 12.76
N ASN A 87 10.65 10.81 11.73
CA ASN A 87 10.07 9.62 11.12
C ASN A 87 11.00 8.43 11.30
N PHE A 88 10.54 7.43 12.02
CA PHE A 88 11.11 6.09 11.98
C PHE A 88 10.94 5.48 10.58
N PRO A 89 11.76 4.49 10.18
CA PRO A 89 11.67 3.90 8.86
C PRO A 89 10.37 3.12 8.63
N PHE A 90 9.92 3.11 7.38
CA PHE A 90 8.91 2.19 6.85
C PHE A 90 9.61 1.05 6.10
N ILE A 91 9.26 -0.20 6.42
CA ILE A 91 9.84 -1.40 5.82
C ILE A 91 8.72 -2.24 5.19
N ALA A 92 8.74 -2.39 3.87
CA ALA A 92 7.89 -3.35 3.18
C ALA A 92 8.66 -4.66 2.96
N ILE A 93 8.11 -5.78 3.43
CA ILE A 93 8.61 -7.12 3.15
C ILE A 93 7.80 -7.69 2.01
N GLU A 94 8.44 -7.92 0.87
CA GLU A 94 7.82 -8.42 -0.36
C GLU A 94 8.20 -9.88 -0.62
N GLY A 95 7.40 -10.58 -1.42
CA GLY A 95 7.68 -11.96 -1.82
C GLY A 95 6.43 -12.72 -2.25
N ALA A 96 6.62 -13.71 -3.12
CA ALA A 96 5.54 -14.47 -3.76
C ALA A 96 4.68 -15.28 -2.76
N PHE A 97 5.30 -15.88 -1.74
CA PHE A 97 4.59 -16.71 -0.77
C PHE A 97 4.09 -15.89 0.42
N ARG A 98 2.79 -15.56 0.41
CA ARG A 98 2.11 -14.77 1.46
C ARG A 98 2.41 -15.24 2.89
N ARG A 99 2.39 -16.56 3.14
CA ARG A 99 2.64 -17.13 4.48
C ARG A 99 4.07 -16.82 4.96
N THR A 100 5.07 -17.10 4.12
CA THR A 100 6.49 -16.86 4.45
C THR A 100 6.73 -15.37 4.67
N ARG A 101 6.22 -14.52 3.79
CA ARG A 101 6.31 -13.06 3.91
C ARG A 101 5.75 -12.54 5.23
N ASN A 102 4.58 -13.01 5.63
CA ASN A 102 3.96 -12.65 6.91
C ASN A 102 4.82 -13.08 8.11
N ILE A 103 5.38 -14.30 8.08
CA ILE A 103 6.26 -14.79 9.16
C ILE A 103 7.52 -13.92 9.26
N VAL A 104 8.17 -13.62 8.13
CA VAL A 104 9.38 -12.79 8.08
C VAL A 104 9.09 -11.38 8.61
N ALA A 105 8.02 -10.73 8.14
CA ALA A 105 7.64 -9.40 8.59
C ALA A 105 7.34 -9.36 10.10
N GLN A 106 6.63 -10.36 10.62
CA GLN A 106 6.35 -10.46 12.06
C GLN A 106 7.63 -10.65 12.88
N ARG A 107 8.53 -11.53 12.44
CA ARG A 107 9.81 -11.76 13.13
C ARG A 107 10.70 -10.53 13.10
N LEU A 108 10.79 -9.84 11.95
CA LEU A 108 11.55 -8.61 11.82
C LEU A 108 11.00 -7.51 12.73
N ALA A 109 9.69 -7.24 12.69
CA ALA A 109 9.05 -6.24 13.53
C ALA A 109 9.35 -6.48 15.02
N ARG A 110 9.22 -7.74 15.48
CA ARG A 110 9.57 -8.12 16.87
C ARG A 110 11.04 -7.88 17.18
N LYS A 111 11.95 -8.23 16.26
CA LYS A 111 13.41 -8.13 16.49
C LYS A 111 13.88 -6.68 16.62
N ILE A 112 13.25 -5.76 15.89
CA ILE A 112 13.61 -4.33 15.88
C ILE A 112 12.73 -3.48 16.81
N ASN A 113 11.89 -4.10 17.65
CA ASN A 113 10.86 -3.43 18.45
C ASN A 113 9.97 -2.48 17.61
N GLY A 114 9.73 -2.85 16.36
CA GLY A 114 8.87 -2.13 15.42
C GLY A 114 7.41 -2.58 15.52
N ARG A 115 6.53 -1.85 14.82
CA ARG A 115 5.11 -2.19 14.68
C ARG A 115 4.86 -2.91 13.37
N ILE A 116 3.99 -3.92 13.40
CA ILE A 116 3.46 -4.52 12.18
C ILE A 116 2.13 -3.87 11.80
N VAL A 117 1.98 -3.55 10.51
CA VAL A 117 0.72 -3.09 9.92
C VAL A 117 0.24 -4.13 8.93
N GLY A 118 -1.02 -4.53 9.06
CA GLY A 118 -1.67 -5.44 8.13
C GLY A 118 -1.96 -4.78 6.79
N ASN A 119 -1.87 -5.56 5.72
CA ASN A 119 -2.32 -5.17 4.38
C ASN A 119 -3.28 -6.26 3.82
N PRO A 120 -4.61 -6.01 3.78
CA PRO A 120 -5.30 -4.82 4.28
C PRO A 120 -5.27 -4.70 5.82
N PRO A 121 -5.46 -3.50 6.41
CA PRO A 121 -5.54 -3.31 7.86
C PRO A 121 -6.72 -4.04 8.53
N GLN A 122 -6.61 -4.28 9.84
CA GLN A 122 -7.59 -5.08 10.60
C GLN A 122 -9.03 -4.59 10.48
N PHE A 123 -9.25 -3.26 10.44
CA PHE A 123 -10.60 -2.70 10.30
C PHE A 123 -11.28 -3.05 8.96
N MET A 124 -10.50 -3.47 7.95
CA MET A 124 -11.00 -3.96 6.67
C MET A 124 -11.11 -5.49 6.61
N THR A 125 -10.34 -6.23 7.44
CA THR A 125 -10.22 -7.70 7.31
C THR A 125 -11.50 -8.48 7.55
N LEU A 126 -12.43 -7.93 8.34
CA LEU A 126 -13.77 -8.52 8.54
C LEU A 126 -14.62 -8.51 7.27
N SER A 127 -14.26 -7.67 6.29
CA SER A 127 -15.01 -7.50 5.05
C SER A 127 -14.46 -8.33 3.88
N ASN A 128 -13.30 -9.02 4.03
CA ASN A 128 -12.65 -9.79 2.96
C ASN A 128 -13.58 -10.82 2.28
N TYR A 129 -14.54 -11.38 3.04
CA TYR A 129 -15.45 -12.41 2.53
C TYR A 129 -16.49 -11.86 1.54
N PHE A 130 -16.75 -10.56 1.56
CA PHE A 130 -17.82 -9.93 0.78
C PHE A 130 -17.36 -9.36 -0.58
N PHE A 131 -16.05 -9.39 -0.87
CA PHE A 131 -15.49 -8.73 -2.06
C PHE A 131 -14.95 -9.72 -3.09
N ASN A 132 -15.63 -10.86 -3.28
CA ASN A 132 -15.27 -11.86 -4.29
C ASN A 132 -16.25 -11.91 -5.49
N ASP A 133 -17.26 -11.03 -5.52
CA ASP A 133 -18.31 -11.06 -6.55
C ASP A 133 -17.77 -10.81 -7.97
N THR A 134 -16.80 -9.89 -8.11
CA THR A 134 -16.14 -9.61 -9.38
C THR A 134 -14.63 -9.43 -9.18
N THR A 135 -13.85 -9.72 -10.23
CA THR A 135 -12.40 -9.45 -10.21
C THR A 135 -12.09 -7.97 -10.00
N GLU A 136 -12.88 -7.07 -10.60
CA GLU A 136 -12.77 -5.62 -10.42
C GLU A 136 -12.96 -5.23 -8.94
N LEU A 137 -14.04 -5.71 -8.31
CA LEU A 137 -14.37 -5.39 -6.91
C LEU A 137 -13.32 -5.95 -5.95
N ARG A 138 -12.89 -7.20 -6.17
CA ARG A 138 -11.82 -7.85 -5.39
C ARG A 138 -10.52 -7.05 -5.47
N ARG A 139 -10.14 -6.60 -6.66
CA ARG A 139 -8.91 -5.82 -6.87
C ARG A 139 -9.03 -4.41 -6.29
N ALA A 140 -10.19 -3.78 -6.40
CA ALA A 140 -10.44 -2.48 -5.77
C ALA A 140 -10.36 -2.57 -4.24
N PHE A 141 -10.91 -3.64 -3.65
CA PHE A 141 -10.78 -3.89 -2.22
C PHE A 141 -9.33 -3.99 -1.76
N TYR A 142 -8.51 -4.84 -2.40
CA TYR A 142 -7.10 -4.98 -2.02
C TYR A 142 -6.28 -3.72 -2.31
N SER A 143 -6.62 -2.97 -3.36
CA SER A 143 -6.03 -1.67 -3.66
C SER A 143 -6.32 -0.65 -2.54
N LEU A 144 -7.57 -0.59 -2.08
CA LEU A 144 -7.95 0.25 -0.95
C LEU A 144 -7.19 -0.17 0.31
N GLY A 145 -6.93 -1.47 0.47
CA GLY A 145 -6.10 -2.05 1.52
C GLY A 145 -4.70 -1.47 1.58
N VAL A 146 -4.04 -1.29 0.43
CA VAL A 146 -2.70 -0.69 0.35
C VAL A 146 -2.75 0.77 0.83
N TYR A 147 -3.73 1.55 0.37
CA TYR A 147 -3.88 2.94 0.81
C TYR A 147 -4.24 3.06 2.29
N ALA A 148 -5.09 2.17 2.80
CA ALA A 148 -5.44 2.10 4.21
C ALA A 148 -4.22 1.73 5.07
N ALA A 149 -3.37 0.81 4.58
CA ALA A 149 -2.11 0.48 5.23
C ALA A 149 -1.17 1.69 5.24
N ALA A 150 -1.07 2.45 4.13
CA ALA A 150 -0.28 3.68 4.06
C ALA A 150 -0.71 4.72 5.11
N CYS A 151 -2.02 4.92 5.24
CA CYS A 151 -2.64 5.77 6.25
C CYS A 151 -2.27 5.32 7.67
N ARG A 152 -2.35 4.02 7.98
CA ARG A 152 -1.96 3.49 9.29
C ARG A 152 -0.45 3.55 9.56
N VAL A 153 0.37 3.31 8.54
CA VAL A 153 1.84 3.47 8.62
C VAL A 153 2.16 4.90 9.02
N ARG A 154 1.57 5.90 8.35
CA ARG A 154 1.80 7.32 8.65
C ARG A 154 1.53 7.69 10.11
N GLU A 155 0.51 7.10 10.73
CA GLU A 155 0.21 7.33 12.14
C GLU A 155 1.31 6.78 13.07
N PHE A 156 2.00 5.72 12.67
CA PHE A 156 3.04 5.08 13.47
C PHE A 156 4.45 5.57 13.20
N LEU A 157 4.73 6.16 12.03
CA LEU A 157 6.08 6.62 11.67
C LEU A 157 6.64 7.65 12.64
N ALA A 158 5.80 8.42 13.34
CA ALA A 158 6.25 9.35 14.37
C ALA A 158 6.78 8.67 15.65
N MET A 159 6.46 7.39 15.87
CA MET A 159 6.66 6.70 17.14
C MET A 159 7.51 5.43 17.05
N SER A 160 7.53 4.75 15.90
CA SER A 160 8.22 3.46 15.77
C SER A 160 8.45 3.06 14.32
N THR A 161 9.51 2.27 14.08
CA THR A 161 9.73 1.59 12.79
C THR A 161 8.52 0.74 12.46
N THR A 162 7.97 0.90 11.26
CA THR A 162 6.76 0.19 10.86
C THR A 162 7.05 -0.79 9.73
N VAL A 163 6.57 -2.02 9.87
CA VAL A 163 6.77 -3.12 8.94
C VAL A 163 5.44 -3.56 8.34
N VAL A 164 5.37 -3.72 7.02
CA VAL A 164 4.21 -4.25 6.30
C VAL A 164 4.61 -5.49 5.50
N ALA A 165 3.73 -6.49 5.46
CA ALA A 165 3.94 -7.74 4.72
C ALA A 165 3.18 -7.73 3.39
N GLY A 166 3.87 -7.40 2.30
CA GLY A 166 3.29 -7.18 0.97
C GLY A 166 2.68 -5.79 0.87
N TYR A 167 3.13 -4.99 -0.09
CA TYR A 167 2.67 -3.62 -0.28
C TYR A 167 2.42 -3.37 -1.78
N TRP A 168 2.98 -2.32 -2.37
CA TRP A 168 2.72 -1.95 -3.77
C TRP A 168 3.17 -3.00 -4.77
N ILE A 169 4.28 -3.72 -4.51
CA ILE A 169 4.77 -4.73 -5.45
C ILE A 169 3.85 -5.95 -5.43
N ASP A 170 3.47 -6.44 -4.23
CA ASP A 170 2.49 -7.52 -4.08
C ASP A 170 1.15 -7.17 -4.73
N GLN A 171 0.65 -5.94 -4.55
CA GLN A 171 -0.61 -5.50 -5.14
C GLN A 171 -0.54 -5.38 -6.66
N THR A 172 0.56 -4.83 -7.18
CA THR A 172 0.77 -4.72 -8.64
C THR A 172 0.85 -6.12 -9.24
N ALA A 173 1.63 -7.02 -8.64
CA ALA A 173 1.73 -8.42 -9.05
C ALA A 173 0.35 -9.12 -9.03
N PHE A 174 -0.44 -8.89 -7.99
CA PHE A 174 -1.80 -9.43 -7.88
C PHE A 174 -2.75 -8.92 -8.98
N GLY A 175 -2.62 -7.66 -9.40
CA GLY A 175 -3.44 -7.10 -10.47
C GLY A 175 -3.00 -7.55 -11.87
N VAL A 176 -1.70 -7.59 -12.15
CA VAL A 176 -1.20 -8.00 -13.48
C VAL A 176 -1.23 -9.52 -13.70
N ALA A 177 -1.19 -10.32 -12.64
CA ALA A 177 -1.35 -11.75 -12.75
C ALA A 177 -2.73 -12.06 -13.36
N LYS A 178 -2.72 -12.65 -14.55
CA LYS A 178 -3.91 -13.28 -15.14
C LYS A 178 -4.24 -14.52 -14.29
N MET A 179 -5.36 -14.47 -13.59
CA MET A 179 -6.04 -15.67 -13.11
C MET A 179 -7.13 -16.03 -14.10
#